data_AF-A0A1F8Y599-F1
#
_entry.id   AF-A0A1F8Y599-F1
#
_cell.length_a   1.000
_cell.length_b   1.000
_cell.length_c   1.000
_cell.angle_alpha   90.00
_cell.angle_beta   90.00
_cell.angle_gamma   90.00
#
_symmetry.space_group_name_H-M   'P 1'
#
loop_
_entity.id
_entity.type
_entity.pdbx_description
1 polymer ?
#
loop_
_entity_poly.entity_id
_entity_poly.type
_entity_poly.pdbx_seq_one_letter_code
_entity_poly.pdbx_strand_id
1 'polypeptide(L)'
;MRLVAAGLAILLVAPLAFAQVVLDAKPTIKVESGEGATSRLLLSEPDRTKYRVTIIRRGDRYFWKSREDLELVHHISGAFHYFIEPRGGGYIKIFDTHTLPESMRDPGPRFCYMEHLTLWLGTITYWGASDEFRLDADGPANKQ
;
A
#
# COMPACT_ATOMS: atom_id res chain seq x y z
N MET A 1 -16.67 20.62 59.89
CA MET A 1 -16.87 20.54 58.42
C MET A 1 -15.52 20.51 57.74
N ARG A 2 -15.13 19.37 57.14
CA ARG A 2 -13.99 19.28 56.22
C ARG A 2 -14.51 18.73 54.90
N LEU A 3 -14.55 19.57 53.88
CA LEU A 3 -14.86 19.20 52.51
C LEU A 3 -13.62 18.53 51.92
N VAL A 4 -13.70 17.22 51.67
CA VAL A 4 -12.73 16.48 50.87
C VAL A 4 -13.13 16.65 49.41
N ALA A 5 -12.37 17.44 48.66
CA ALA A 5 -12.54 17.56 47.23
C ALA A 5 -11.95 16.32 46.55
N ALA A 6 -12.82 15.41 46.10
CA ALA A 6 -12.44 14.28 45.26
C ALA A 6 -12.15 14.79 43.84
N GLY A 7 -10.87 14.83 43.47
CA GLY A 7 -10.44 15.15 42.10
C GLY A 7 -10.74 13.98 41.16
N LEU A 8 -11.66 14.18 40.22
CA LEU A 8 -11.99 13.23 39.16
C LEU A 8 -10.89 13.29 38.09
N ALA A 9 -10.02 12.27 38.06
CA ALA A 9 -9.05 12.09 36.98
C ALA A 9 -9.77 11.53 35.74
N ILE A 10 -9.95 12.35 34.71
CA ILE A 10 -10.45 11.92 33.41
C ILE A 10 -9.29 11.25 32.67
N LEU A 11 -9.32 9.92 32.57
CA LEU A 11 -8.45 9.15 31.67
C LEU A 11 -8.86 9.45 30.22
N LEU A 12 -8.07 10.28 29.53
CA LEU A 12 -8.14 10.45 28.08
C LEU A 12 -7.74 9.13 27.42
N VAL A 13 -8.74 8.31 27.08
CA VAL A 13 -8.55 7.15 26.21
C VAL A 13 -8.34 7.69 24.79
N ALA A 14 -7.10 7.73 24.34
CA ALA A 14 -6.81 8.01 22.94
C ALA A 14 -7.42 6.89 22.08
N PRO A 15 -8.20 7.20 21.03
CA PRO A 15 -8.73 6.17 20.15
C PRO A 15 -7.56 5.45 19.46
N LEU A 16 -7.44 4.15 19.70
CA LEU A 16 -6.60 3.28 18.88
C LEU A 16 -7.19 3.30 17.47
N ALA A 17 -6.56 4.05 16.56
CA ALA A 17 -6.91 3.99 15.15
C ALA A 17 -6.61 2.56 14.66
N PHE A 18 -7.66 1.78 14.42
CA PHE A 18 -7.54 0.43 13.87
C PHE A 18 -6.85 0.51 12.51
N ALA A 19 -5.85 -0.35 12.31
CA ALA A 19 -5.15 -0.44 11.04
C ALA A 19 -5.93 -1.33 10.08
N GLN A 20 -6.35 -0.79 8.95
CA GLN A 20 -6.98 -1.53 7.86
C GLN A 20 -5.95 -1.88 6.80
N VAL A 21 -5.95 -3.12 6.30
CA VAL A 21 -5.14 -3.50 5.14
C VAL A 21 -5.76 -2.96 3.86
N VAL A 22 -5.01 -2.14 3.14
CA VAL A 22 -5.39 -1.53 1.85
C VAL A 22 -4.93 -2.40 0.68
N LEU A 23 -3.69 -2.88 0.78
CA LEU A 23 -3.08 -3.84 -0.15
C LEU A 23 -2.18 -4.76 0.67
N ASP A 24 -2.23 -6.05 0.40
CA ASP A 24 -1.23 -7.01 0.87
C ASP A 24 -0.99 -8.02 -0.23
N ALA A 25 0.15 -7.90 -0.91
CA ALA A 25 0.41 -8.63 -2.13
C ALA A 25 1.87 -9.07 -2.25
N LYS A 26 2.08 -10.20 -2.92
CA LYS A 26 3.41 -10.76 -3.18
C LYS A 26 3.81 -10.49 -4.63
N PRO A 27 4.98 -9.87 -4.89
CA PRO A 27 5.40 -9.63 -6.26
C PRO A 27 5.72 -10.95 -6.97
N THR A 28 5.76 -10.94 -8.29
CA THR A 28 6.22 -12.07 -9.12
C THR A 28 7.53 -11.75 -9.82
N ILE A 29 7.77 -10.47 -10.11
CA ILE A 29 8.97 -10.01 -10.82
C ILE A 29 9.66 -8.94 -9.98
N LYS A 30 10.99 -9.01 -9.95
CA LYS A 30 11.87 -7.94 -9.48
C LYS A 30 12.69 -7.41 -10.63
N VAL A 31 12.81 -6.10 -10.74
CA VAL A 31 13.70 -5.41 -11.65
C VAL A 31 14.64 -4.56 -10.82
N GLU A 32 15.94 -4.70 -11.02
CA GLU A 32 16.94 -3.81 -10.44
C GLU A 32 17.56 -3.02 -11.58
N SER A 33 17.71 -1.70 -11.43
CA SER A 33 18.31 -0.85 -12.45
C SER A 33 19.29 0.12 -11.81
N GLY A 34 20.46 0.25 -12.41
CA GLY A 34 21.45 1.29 -12.10
C GLY A 34 22.01 1.86 -13.40
N GLU A 35 23.07 2.68 -13.29
CA GLU A 35 23.68 3.35 -14.44
C GLU A 35 24.12 2.40 -15.57
N GLY A 36 24.77 1.28 -15.21
CA GLY A 36 25.38 0.38 -16.20
C GLY A 36 24.55 -0.83 -16.63
N ALA A 37 23.52 -1.19 -15.86
CA ALA A 37 22.77 -2.42 -16.11
C ALA A 37 21.37 -2.42 -15.49
N THR A 38 20.50 -3.21 -16.12
CA THR A 38 19.19 -3.59 -15.59
C THR A 38 19.08 -5.11 -15.57
N SER A 39 18.65 -5.67 -14.43
CA SER A 39 18.35 -7.09 -14.28
C SER A 39 16.85 -7.29 -14.06
N ARG A 40 16.30 -8.38 -14.61
CA ARG A 40 14.91 -8.79 -14.39
C ARG A 40 14.89 -10.24 -13.93
N LEU A 41 14.25 -10.47 -12.79
CA LEU A 41 14.20 -11.77 -12.12
C LEU A 41 12.76 -12.18 -11.88
N LEU A 42 12.42 -13.41 -12.25
CA LEU A 42 11.21 -14.07 -11.76
C LEU A 42 11.50 -14.55 -10.33
N LEU A 43 10.61 -14.24 -9.40
CA LEU A 43 10.82 -14.50 -7.98
C LEU A 43 10.35 -15.90 -7.58
N SER A 44 11.14 -16.57 -6.75
CA SER A 44 10.76 -17.81 -6.07
C SER A 44 9.74 -17.54 -4.95
N GLU A 45 8.89 -18.51 -4.56
CA GLU A 45 7.91 -18.30 -3.47
C GLU A 45 8.50 -17.72 -2.16
N PRO A 46 9.68 -18.17 -1.69
CA PRO A 46 10.35 -17.52 -0.56
C PRO A 46 10.65 -16.03 -0.81
N ASP A 47 11.16 -15.67 -1.99
CA ASP A 47 11.45 -14.28 -2.35
C ASP A 47 10.17 -13.45 -2.50
N ARG A 48 9.11 -14.02 -3.10
CA ARG A 48 7.79 -13.38 -3.21
C ARG A 48 7.24 -13.04 -1.83
N THR A 49 7.46 -13.90 -0.84
CA THR A 49 7.05 -13.66 0.55
C THR A 49 7.94 -12.61 1.21
N LYS A 50 9.26 -12.66 1.00
CA LYS A 50 10.24 -11.70 1.51
C LYS A 50 9.96 -10.28 1.00
N TYR A 51 9.66 -10.13 -0.28
CA TYR A 51 9.49 -8.83 -0.95
C TYR A 51 8.04 -8.38 -1.03
N ARG A 52 7.13 -8.97 -0.25
CA ARG A 52 5.73 -8.56 -0.19
C ARG A 52 5.59 -7.05 0.03
N VAL A 53 4.55 -6.49 -0.59
CA VAL A 53 4.12 -5.10 -0.38
C VAL A 53 2.88 -5.11 0.50
N THR A 54 2.89 -4.30 1.56
CA THR A 54 1.74 -4.13 2.43
C THR A 54 1.52 -2.65 2.65
N ILE A 55 0.33 -2.17 2.29
CA ILE A 55 -0.18 -0.83 2.57
C ILE A 55 -1.29 -0.97 3.59
N ILE A 56 -1.23 -0.17 4.64
CA ILE A 56 -2.30 -0.07 5.64
C ILE A 56 -2.81 1.36 5.73
N ARG A 57 -4.05 1.51 6.17
CA ARG A 57 -4.68 2.79 6.51
C ARG A 57 -4.89 2.86 8.03
N ARG A 58 -4.55 3.99 8.65
CA ARG A 58 -4.88 4.30 10.06
C ARG A 58 -5.54 5.67 10.09
N GLY A 59 -6.85 5.71 10.36
CA GLY A 59 -7.62 6.94 10.16
C GLY A 59 -7.56 7.37 8.68
N ASP A 60 -7.17 8.60 8.39
CA ASP A 60 -7.08 9.12 7.02
C ASP A 60 -5.66 9.06 6.42
N ARG A 61 -4.76 8.32 7.06
CA ARG A 61 -3.36 8.24 6.67
C ARG A 61 -3.01 6.86 6.18
N TYR A 62 -2.19 6.79 5.14
CA TYR A 62 -1.70 5.54 4.56
C TYR A 62 -0.25 5.31 4.98
N PHE A 63 0.11 4.04 5.16
CA PHE A 63 1.45 3.64 5.59
C PHE A 63 1.94 2.44 4.78
N TRP A 64 3.19 2.51 4.35
CA TRP A 64 3.95 1.44 3.71
C TRP A 64 4.44 0.47 4.78
N LYS A 65 3.53 -0.37 5.29
CA LYS A 65 3.81 -1.26 6.41
C LYS A 65 5.02 -2.17 6.16
N SER A 66 5.18 -2.63 4.93
CA SER A 66 6.29 -3.51 4.51
C SER A 66 7.64 -2.79 4.34
N ARG A 67 7.69 -1.46 4.45
CA ARG A 67 8.90 -0.64 4.38
C ARG A 67 8.95 0.28 5.59
N GLU A 68 9.23 -0.30 6.75
CA GLU A 68 9.43 0.44 8.01
C GLU A 68 8.25 1.31 8.45
N ASP A 69 7.03 0.99 7.97
CA ASP A 69 5.82 1.72 8.34
C ASP A 69 5.85 3.20 7.92
N LEU A 70 6.54 3.52 6.82
CA LEU A 70 6.65 4.87 6.27
C LEU A 70 5.29 5.44 5.85
N GLU A 71 5.05 6.72 6.11
CA GLU A 71 3.82 7.38 5.69
C GLU A 71 3.78 7.57 4.16
N LEU A 72 2.59 7.42 3.58
CA LEU A 72 2.32 7.56 2.16
C LEU A 72 1.26 8.62 1.93
N VAL A 73 1.45 9.43 0.88
CA VAL A 73 0.43 10.30 0.33
C VAL A 73 -0.31 9.53 -0.76
N HIS A 74 -1.64 9.44 -0.64
CA HIS A 74 -2.49 8.84 -1.66
C HIS A 74 -2.93 9.89 -2.67
N HIS A 75 -2.76 9.58 -3.96
CA HIS A 75 -3.17 10.41 -5.08
C HIS A 75 -3.81 9.56 -6.17
N ILE A 76 -4.84 10.07 -6.82
CA ILE A 76 -5.51 9.40 -7.93
C ILE A 76 -5.25 10.20 -9.20
N SER A 77 -4.75 9.52 -10.24
CA SER A 77 -4.54 10.11 -11.56
C SER A 77 -5.05 9.17 -12.64
N GLY A 78 -6.14 9.56 -13.29
CA GLY A 78 -6.87 8.69 -14.22
C GLY A 78 -7.35 7.41 -13.51
N ALA A 79 -7.04 6.25 -14.09
CA ALA A 79 -7.39 4.94 -13.54
C ALA A 79 -6.39 4.38 -12.51
N PHE A 80 -5.39 5.19 -12.12
CA PHE A 80 -4.30 4.75 -11.26
C PHE A 80 -4.41 5.36 -9.86
N HIS A 81 -4.23 4.50 -8.86
CA HIS A 81 -3.97 4.92 -7.48
C HIS A 81 -2.46 4.94 -7.23
N TYR A 82 -1.96 6.07 -6.74
CA TYR A 82 -0.57 6.26 -6.34
C TYR A 82 -0.49 6.40 -4.83
N PHE A 83 0.46 5.72 -4.22
CA PHE A 83 0.84 5.90 -2.82
C PHE A 83 2.32 6.25 -2.78
N ILE A 84 2.62 7.51 -2.48
CA ILE A 84 3.96 8.08 -2.65
C ILE A 84 4.58 8.35 -1.29
N GLU A 85 5.80 7.88 -1.08
CA GLU A 85 6.59 8.27 0.09
C GLU A 85 7.14 9.69 -0.14
N PRO A 86 6.79 10.68 0.72
CA PRO A 86 7.00 12.09 0.42
C PRO A 86 8.47 12.55 0.48
N ARG A 87 9.38 11.74 1.03
CA ARG A 87 10.82 12.04 1.12
C ARG A 87 11.62 11.47 -0.05
N GLY A 88 10.95 10.85 -1.03
CA GLY A 88 11.58 10.33 -2.25
C GLY A 88 12.03 8.88 -2.14
N GLY A 89 11.60 8.12 -1.13
CA GLY A 89 11.91 6.69 -1.00
C GLY A 89 11.28 5.81 -2.09
N GLY A 90 10.24 6.30 -2.77
CA GLY A 90 9.58 5.61 -3.85
C GLY A 90 8.06 5.73 -3.82
N TYR A 91 7.38 4.85 -4.54
CA TYR A 91 5.92 4.84 -4.62
C TYR A 91 5.37 3.47 -5.01
N ILE A 92 4.10 3.26 -4.67
CA ILE A 92 3.28 2.15 -5.17
C ILE A 92 2.26 2.71 -6.15
N LYS A 93 2.13 2.09 -7.32
CA LYS A 93 1.08 2.37 -8.29
C LYS A 93 0.20 1.15 -8.47
N ILE A 94 -1.11 1.33 -8.38
CA ILE A 94 -2.12 0.28 -8.49
C ILE A 94 -3.11 0.64 -9.58
N PHE A 95 -3.52 -0.36 -10.36
CA PHE A 95 -4.44 -0.24 -11.47
C PHE A 95 -5.52 -1.32 -11.40
N ASP A 96 -6.79 -0.94 -11.52
CA ASP A 96 -7.91 -1.88 -11.64
C ASP A 96 -8.11 -2.24 -13.12
N THR A 97 -7.77 -3.48 -13.50
CA THR A 97 -7.88 -3.98 -14.87
C THR A 97 -9.33 -4.06 -15.35
N HIS A 98 -10.30 -4.03 -14.43
CA HIS A 98 -11.72 -4.01 -14.79
C HIS A 98 -12.19 -2.67 -15.33
N THR A 99 -11.37 -1.62 -15.23
CA THR A 99 -11.63 -0.34 -15.88
C THR A 99 -11.36 -0.38 -17.39
N LEU A 100 -10.64 -1.40 -17.88
CA LEU A 100 -10.41 -1.59 -19.32
C LEU A 100 -11.61 -2.26 -20.00
N PRO A 101 -11.84 -1.96 -21.30
CA PRO A 101 -12.71 -2.76 -22.16
C PRO A 101 -12.30 -4.24 -22.12
N GLU A 102 -13.27 -5.14 -22.23
CA GLU A 102 -13.03 -6.59 -22.17
C GLU A 102 -12.01 -7.07 -23.20
N SER A 103 -12.01 -6.49 -24.40
CA SER A 103 -11.05 -6.81 -25.47
C SER A 103 -9.59 -6.45 -25.16
N MET A 104 -9.34 -5.61 -24.15
CA MET A 104 -8.01 -5.19 -23.71
C MET A 104 -7.65 -5.73 -22.32
N ARG A 105 -8.53 -6.52 -21.70
CA ARG A 105 -8.32 -7.07 -20.37
C ARG A 105 -7.62 -8.41 -20.48
N ASP A 106 -6.38 -8.47 -20.01
CA ASP A 106 -5.70 -9.75 -19.86
C ASP A 106 -6.43 -10.62 -18.82
N PRO A 107 -6.53 -11.94 -19.03
CA PRO A 107 -7.05 -12.84 -18.01
C PRO A 107 -6.10 -12.84 -16.81
N GLY A 108 -6.62 -12.62 -15.62
CA GLY A 108 -5.81 -12.56 -14.40
C GLY A 108 -6.49 -11.83 -13.25
N PRO A 109 -5.72 -11.51 -12.20
CA PRO A 109 -6.26 -10.82 -11.04
C PRO A 109 -6.76 -9.42 -11.40
N ARG A 110 -7.75 -8.96 -10.64
CA ARG A 110 -8.42 -7.66 -10.87
C ARG A 110 -7.47 -6.46 -10.79
N PHE A 111 -6.49 -6.50 -9.88
CA PHE A 111 -5.58 -5.39 -9.66
C PHE A 111 -4.17 -5.75 -10.08
N CYS A 112 -3.54 -4.90 -10.87
CA CYS A 112 -2.10 -4.94 -11.10
C CYS A 112 -1.43 -3.85 -10.27
N TYR A 113 -0.23 -4.12 -9.78
CA TYR A 113 0.55 -3.11 -9.09
C TYR A 113 2.02 -3.15 -9.49
N MET A 114 2.67 -2.01 -9.28
CA MET A 114 4.11 -1.92 -9.20
C MET A 114 4.50 -1.17 -7.94
N GLU A 115 5.54 -1.67 -7.28
CA GLU A 115 6.20 -1.03 -6.15
C GLU A 115 7.59 -0.58 -6.62
N HIS A 116 7.84 0.72 -6.61
CA HIS A 116 9.12 1.31 -7.02
C HIS A 116 9.84 1.87 -5.82
N LEU A 117 11.05 1.39 -5.58
CA LEU A 117 11.97 1.88 -4.57
C LEU A 117 13.07 2.68 -5.25
N THR A 118 13.26 3.92 -4.78
CA THR A 118 14.40 4.74 -5.18
C THR A 118 15.56 4.45 -4.24
N LEU A 119 16.70 4.11 -4.83
CA LEU A 119 17.97 3.99 -4.14
C LEU A 119 18.88 5.12 -4.63
N TRP A 120 20.04 5.29 -4.01
CA TRP A 120 20.94 6.42 -4.27
C TRP A 120 21.22 6.68 -5.76
N LEU A 121 21.74 5.69 -6.50
CA LEU A 121 22.01 5.78 -7.95
C LEU A 121 21.33 4.64 -8.73
N GLY A 122 20.20 4.16 -8.21
CA GLY A 122 19.51 3.02 -8.80
C GLY A 122 18.10 2.87 -8.28
N THR A 123 17.40 1.87 -8.79
CA THR A 123 16.01 1.59 -8.42
C THR A 123 15.78 0.10 -8.31
N ILE A 124 14.80 -0.26 -7.49
CA ILE A 124 14.23 -1.60 -7.48
C ILE A 124 12.74 -1.46 -7.78
N THR A 125 12.24 -2.17 -8.79
CA THR A 125 10.82 -2.24 -9.08
C THR A 125 10.32 -3.66 -8.92
N TYR A 126 9.32 -3.85 -8.06
CA TYR A 126 8.60 -5.09 -7.95
C TYR A 126 7.28 -4.99 -8.71
N TRP A 127 6.94 -6.01 -9.47
CA TRP A 127 5.68 -6.11 -10.19
C TRP A 127 4.87 -7.27 -9.65
N GLY A 128 3.56 -7.09 -9.54
CA GLY A 128 2.65 -8.15 -9.13
C GLY A 128 1.20 -7.82 -9.44
N ALA A 129 0.34 -8.72 -9.00
CA ALA A 129 -1.10 -8.58 -9.12
C ALA A 129 -1.78 -9.07 -7.83
N SER A 130 -3.03 -8.66 -7.63
CA SER A 130 -3.84 -8.97 -6.45
C SER A 130 -5.32 -9.00 -6.86
N ASP A 131 -6.11 -9.83 -6.20
CA ASP A 131 -7.57 -9.79 -6.28
C ASP A 131 -8.16 -8.79 -5.27
N GLU A 132 -7.36 -8.32 -4.31
CA GLU A 132 -7.79 -7.42 -3.25
C GLU A 132 -7.04 -6.08 -3.30
N PHE A 133 -7.82 -5.01 -3.28
CA PHE A 133 -7.40 -3.63 -3.03
C PHE A 133 -8.59 -2.88 -2.42
N ARG A 134 -8.41 -2.26 -1.24
CA ARG A 134 -9.49 -1.65 -0.46
C ARG A 134 -9.09 -0.24 -0.01
N LEU A 135 -9.86 0.77 -0.40
CA LEU A 135 -9.63 2.16 0.01
C LEU A 135 -10.53 2.62 1.16
N ASP A 136 -11.70 2.01 1.28
CA ASP A 136 -12.76 2.42 2.21
C ASP A 136 -12.70 1.60 3.50
N ALA A 137 -12.92 2.24 4.65
CA ALA A 137 -13.09 1.57 5.94
C ALA A 137 -14.32 0.64 5.96
N ASP A 138 -15.25 0.86 5.03
CA ASP A 138 -16.47 0.10 4.87
C ASP A 138 -16.40 -0.70 3.57
N GLY A 139 -16.53 -2.02 3.67
CA GLY A 139 -16.86 -2.88 2.52
C GLY A 139 -18.12 -2.36 1.79
N PRO A 140 -18.42 -2.90 0.60
CA PRO A 140 -19.26 -2.24 -0.40
C PRO A 140 -20.55 -1.69 0.23
N ALA A 141 -20.71 -0.37 0.16
CA ALA A 141 -21.98 0.27 0.45
C ALA A 141 -23.06 -0.45 -0.33
N ASN A 142 -23.98 -1.03 0.43
CA ASN A 142 -25.18 -1.69 -0.01
C ASN A 142 -25.81 -0.89 -1.16
N LYS A 143 -25.87 -1.48 -2.36
CA LYS A 143 -26.66 -0.93 -3.45
C LYS A 143 -28.13 -1.02 -3.01
N GLN A 144 -28.72 0.13 -2.67
CA GLN A 144 -30.17 0.31 -2.73
C GLN A 144 -30.61 0.42 -4.18
#